data_AF-A0AAQ3XCK3-F1
#
_entry.id   AF-A0AAQ3XCK3-F1
#
_cell.length_a   1.000
_cell.length_b   1.000
_cell.length_c   1.000
_cell.angle_alpha   90.00
_cell.angle_beta   90.00
_cell.angle_gamma   90.00
#
_symmetry.space_group_name_H-M   'P 1'
#
loop_
_entity.id
_entity.type
_entity.pdbx_description
1 polymer ?
#
loop_
_entity_poly.entity_id
_entity_poly.type
_entity_poly.pdbx_seq_one_letter_code
_entity_poly.pdbx_strand_id
1 'polypeptide(L)'
;MGSVDKTLFLLKHGKDLLIVQIYMDDIIFGGSSHALCSKFSERMSREFEMSMMGELQFFLGLQIRQTPQGTFVHQSKYTRDLLRKYEMADASPQMTPMSTSAALDADEDGKEVDQKVYRGMIGSLLYLTATRPDIQFAVGLCARFQASLRESHRTAVKRILRYIKFTPEFGLWYSADSSLSFLGFSDSDHAGPQVYFWYLSVFGYFSSLLSSVATSICEAEYVAAASCCSQILWMLATLRDYGLTYGRIPILCDCSSAISVAKNPVLHSWTKHIDVRYHFLRNNYEKGTIDIVKVASENQVVGEGVDKALIKGKIEGLKCTESSLSSCL
;
A
#
# COMPACT_ATOMS: atom_id res chain seq x y z
N MET A 1 -4.03 0.58 -26.21
CA MET A 1 -4.23 -0.52 -25.26
C MET A 1 -2.96 -0.65 -24.46
N GLY A 2 -3.06 -0.84 -23.14
CA GLY A 2 -1.91 -1.01 -22.26
C GLY A 2 -1.08 -2.24 -22.64
N SER A 3 0.21 -2.13 -22.40
CA SER A 3 1.18 -3.20 -22.59
C SER A 3 1.09 -4.22 -21.44
N VAL A 4 0.96 -3.74 -20.20
CA VAL A 4 0.80 -4.50 -18.95
C VAL A 4 -0.68 -4.81 -18.73
N ASP A 5 -1.52 -3.78 -18.68
CA ASP A 5 -2.97 -3.95 -18.52
C ASP A 5 -3.67 -3.89 -19.88
N LYS A 6 -4.15 -5.04 -20.35
CA LYS A 6 -4.88 -5.16 -21.62
C LYS A 6 -6.27 -4.51 -21.58
N THR A 7 -6.79 -4.23 -20.40
CA THR A 7 -8.11 -3.61 -20.21
C THR A 7 -8.04 -2.09 -20.05
N LEU A 8 -6.83 -1.53 -20.03
CA LEU A 8 -6.57 -0.10 -20.05
C LEU A 8 -6.44 0.41 -21.50
N PHE A 9 -7.20 1.45 -21.84
CA PHE A 9 -7.17 2.14 -23.12
C PHE A 9 -6.87 3.61 -22.91
N LEU A 10 -6.03 4.13 -23.80
CA LEU A 10 -5.57 5.50 -23.75
C LEU A 10 -5.72 6.12 -25.13
N LEU A 11 -6.44 7.25 -25.20
CA LEU A 11 -6.63 8.02 -26.42
C LEU A 11 -6.03 9.41 -26.21
N LYS A 12 -5.07 9.78 -27.06
CA LYS A 12 -4.51 11.14 -27.12
C LYS A 12 -5.10 11.88 -28.31
N HIS A 13 -5.72 13.02 -28.08
CA HIS A 13 -6.26 13.89 -29.12
C HIS A 13 -5.67 15.30 -28.97
N GLY A 14 -4.57 15.57 -29.68
CA GLY A 14 -3.81 16.81 -29.48
C GLY A 14 -3.21 16.87 -28.07
N LYS A 15 -3.64 17.84 -27.26
CA LYS A 15 -3.25 17.96 -25.85
C LYS A 15 -4.19 17.20 -24.91
N ASP A 16 -5.34 16.74 -25.40
CA ASP A 16 -6.32 16.07 -24.58
C ASP A 16 -6.02 14.58 -24.41
N LEU A 17 -6.32 14.08 -23.23
CA LEU A 17 -6.14 12.69 -22.84
C LEU A 17 -7.49 12.11 -22.41
N LEU A 18 -7.80 10.91 -22.90
CA LEU A 18 -8.82 10.04 -22.35
C LEU A 18 -8.17 8.76 -21.86
N ILE A 19 -8.56 8.37 -20.66
CA ILE A 19 -8.19 7.11 -20.03
C ILE A 19 -9.48 6.34 -19.83
N VAL A 20 -9.50 5.09 -20.29
CA VAL A 20 -10.65 4.18 -20.17
C VAL A 20 -10.15 2.87 -19.59
N GLN A 21 -10.75 2.44 -18.49
CA GLN A 21 -10.51 1.17 -17.84
C GLN A 21 -11.79 0.33 -17.94
N ILE A 22 -11.67 -0.88 -18.45
CA ILE A 22 -12.79 -1.83 -18.52
C ILE A 22 -12.61 -2.86 -17.41
N TYR A 23 -13.65 -3.10 -16.63
CA TYR A 23 -13.69 -4.15 -15.64
C TYR A 23 -15.02 -4.90 -15.73
N MET A 24 -14.98 -6.13 -16.25
CA MET A 24 -16.19 -6.91 -16.54
C MET A 24 -17.20 -6.08 -17.34
N ASP A 25 -18.37 -5.80 -16.78
CA ASP A 25 -19.45 -5.03 -17.41
C ASP A 25 -19.36 -3.53 -17.14
N ASP A 26 -18.45 -3.10 -16.26
CA ASP A 26 -18.28 -1.70 -15.88
C ASP A 26 -17.15 -1.04 -16.68
N ILE A 27 -17.38 0.19 -17.10
CA ILE A 27 -16.36 1.04 -17.76
C ILE A 27 -16.15 2.29 -16.92
N ILE A 28 -14.94 2.44 -16.40
CA ILE A 28 -14.50 3.70 -15.82
C ILE A 28 -13.74 4.46 -16.89
N PHE A 29 -14.03 5.74 -17.03
CA PHE A 29 -13.24 6.59 -17.88
C PHE A 29 -13.10 7.99 -17.28
N GLY A 30 -12.03 8.67 -17.64
CA GLY A 30 -11.73 10.03 -17.25
C GLY A 30 -10.88 10.69 -18.31
N GLY A 31 -11.01 12.00 -18.45
CA GLY A 31 -10.26 12.74 -19.46
C GLY A 31 -10.05 14.19 -19.09
N SER A 32 -9.09 14.83 -19.77
CA SER A 32 -8.73 16.23 -19.56
C SER A 32 -9.78 17.21 -20.10
N SER A 33 -10.69 16.74 -20.96
CA SER A 33 -11.68 17.56 -21.64
C SER A 33 -13.06 16.93 -21.50
N HIS A 34 -14.00 17.71 -20.95
CA HIS A 34 -15.38 17.27 -20.78
C HIS A 34 -16.02 16.90 -22.13
N ALA A 35 -15.76 17.68 -23.18
CA ALA A 35 -16.27 17.40 -24.52
C ALA A 35 -15.78 16.04 -25.07
N LEU A 36 -14.57 15.63 -24.69
CA LEU A 36 -14.00 14.36 -25.13
C LEU A 36 -14.63 13.19 -24.36
N CYS A 37 -14.86 13.36 -23.05
CA CYS A 37 -15.63 12.42 -22.23
C CYS A 37 -17.08 12.27 -22.74
N SER A 38 -17.78 13.37 -23.05
CA SER A 38 -19.15 13.33 -23.57
C SER A 38 -19.24 12.59 -24.91
N LYS A 39 -18.33 12.90 -25.85
CA LYS A 39 -18.26 12.20 -27.15
C LYS A 39 -18.00 10.70 -26.98
N PHE A 40 -17.14 10.33 -26.03
CA PHE A 40 -16.88 8.93 -25.73
C PHE A 40 -18.15 8.25 -25.20
N SER A 41 -18.82 8.85 -24.22
CA SER A 41 -20.05 8.29 -23.66
C SER A 41 -21.18 8.13 -24.67
N GLU A 42 -21.42 9.14 -25.51
CA GLU A 42 -22.46 9.09 -26.54
C GLU A 42 -22.19 7.97 -27.54
N ARG A 43 -20.92 7.80 -27.94
CA ARG A 43 -20.53 6.73 -28.84
C ARG A 43 -20.73 5.36 -28.20
N MET A 44 -20.31 5.19 -26.94
CA MET A 44 -20.45 3.91 -26.25
C MET A 44 -21.91 3.52 -26.04
N SER A 45 -22.78 4.44 -25.62
CA SER A 45 -24.22 4.18 -25.46
C SER A 45 -24.96 3.95 -26.78
N ARG A 46 -24.40 4.40 -27.92
CA ARG A 46 -24.98 4.13 -29.24
C ARG A 46 -24.61 2.74 -29.77
N GLU A 47 -23.36 2.32 -29.56
CA GLU A 47 -22.84 1.04 -30.07
C GLU A 47 -23.17 -0.13 -29.13
N PHE A 48 -23.36 0.13 -27.83
CA PHE A 48 -23.60 -0.88 -26.81
C PHE A 48 -24.81 -0.52 -25.93
N GLU A 49 -25.54 -1.54 -25.47
CA GLU A 49 -26.62 -1.38 -24.49
C GLU A 49 -26.04 -1.06 -23.11
N MET A 50 -25.73 0.22 -22.87
CA MET A 50 -25.16 0.69 -21.60
C MET A 50 -25.66 2.07 -21.18
N SER A 51 -25.72 2.24 -19.86
CA SER A 51 -26.22 3.46 -19.21
C SER A 51 -25.07 4.23 -18.55
N MET A 52 -25.09 5.55 -18.72
CA MET A 52 -24.18 6.43 -17.99
C MET A 52 -24.58 6.53 -16.52
N MET A 53 -23.66 6.18 -15.61
CA MET A 53 -23.89 6.26 -14.16
C MET A 53 -23.49 7.61 -13.55
N GLY A 54 -22.93 8.52 -14.36
CA GLY A 54 -22.49 9.84 -13.91
C GLY A 54 -21.12 9.79 -13.24
N GLU A 55 -20.92 10.63 -12.24
CA GLU A 55 -19.65 10.72 -11.49
C GLU A 55 -19.38 9.45 -10.69
N LEU A 56 -18.11 9.06 -10.58
CA LEU A 56 -17.70 7.81 -9.95
C LEU A 56 -17.84 7.90 -8.43
N GLN A 57 -18.95 7.38 -7.89
CA GLN A 57 -19.21 7.36 -6.45
C GLN A 57 -18.87 6.03 -5.78
N PHE A 58 -18.89 4.94 -6.53
CA PHE A 58 -18.65 3.59 -6.00
C PHE A 58 -18.02 2.69 -7.06
N PHE A 59 -16.98 1.95 -6.69
CA PHE A 59 -16.35 0.97 -7.57
C PHE A 59 -15.70 -0.16 -6.76
N LEU A 60 -15.99 -1.42 -7.10
CA LEU A 60 -15.42 -2.61 -6.44
C LEU A 60 -15.48 -2.60 -4.91
N GLY A 61 -16.53 -2.02 -4.32
CA GLY A 61 -16.68 -1.90 -2.87
C GLY A 61 -15.98 -0.69 -2.23
N LEU A 62 -15.31 0.13 -3.03
CA LEU A 62 -14.72 1.41 -2.62
C LEU A 62 -15.73 2.54 -2.82
N GLN A 63 -15.83 3.43 -1.84
CA GLN A 63 -16.61 4.66 -1.93
C GLN A 63 -15.68 5.79 -2.32
N ILE A 64 -16.07 6.57 -3.33
CA ILE A 64 -15.25 7.60 -3.93
C ILE A 64 -16.02 8.92 -3.84
N ARG A 65 -15.33 9.97 -3.41
CA ARG A 65 -15.83 11.33 -3.41
C ARG A 65 -14.84 12.23 -4.09
N GLN A 66 -15.25 12.86 -5.18
CA GLN A 66 -14.40 13.73 -5.96
C GLN A 66 -14.75 15.18 -5.62
N THR A 67 -13.73 16.01 -5.40
CA THR A 67 -13.86 17.44 -5.21
C THR A 67 -12.80 18.17 -6.05
N PRO A 68 -12.93 19.49 -6.26
CA PRO A 68 -11.89 20.25 -6.97
C PRO A 68 -10.50 20.19 -6.30
N GLN A 69 -10.45 19.92 -4.99
CA GLN A 69 -9.21 19.84 -4.21
C GLN A 69 -8.57 18.44 -4.26
N GLY A 70 -9.32 17.41 -4.68
CA GLY A 70 -8.81 16.04 -4.67
C GLY A 70 -9.89 14.97 -4.71
N THR A 71 -9.45 13.72 -4.60
CA THR A 71 -10.33 12.55 -4.54
C THR A 71 -10.16 11.84 -3.21
N PHE A 72 -11.27 11.60 -2.51
CA PHE A 72 -11.30 10.80 -1.28
C PHE A 72 -11.80 9.39 -1.60
N VAL A 73 -11.03 8.37 -1.22
CA VAL A 73 -11.38 6.96 -1.40
C VAL A 73 -11.47 6.29 -0.03
N HIS A 74 -12.63 5.76 0.32
CA HIS A 74 -12.89 5.21 1.65
C HIS A 74 -13.82 3.99 1.61
N GLN A 75 -13.90 3.26 2.72
CA GLN A 75 -14.72 2.05 2.86
C GLN A 75 -15.63 2.10 4.10
N SER A 76 -16.14 3.29 4.47
CA SER A 76 -16.90 3.49 5.71
C SER A 76 -18.11 2.56 5.85
N LYS A 77 -18.85 2.32 4.77
CA LYS A 77 -19.98 1.38 4.77
C LYS A 77 -19.51 -0.03 5.11
N TYR A 78 -18.48 -0.51 4.41
CA TYR A 78 -17.87 -1.82 4.67
C TYR A 78 -17.34 -1.93 6.10
N THR A 79 -16.72 -0.87 6.61
CA THR A 79 -16.25 -0.78 8.00
C THR A 79 -17.39 -1.01 9.01
N ARG A 80 -18.54 -0.35 8.83
CA ARG A 80 -19.69 -0.53 9.73
C ARG A 80 -20.29 -1.94 9.63
N ASP A 81 -20.38 -2.48 8.42
CA ASP A 81 -20.87 -3.84 8.17
C ASP A 81 -19.92 -4.89 8.78
N LEU A 82 -18.61 -4.67 8.68
CA LEU A 82 -17.56 -5.48 9.30
C LEU A 82 -17.68 -5.53 10.81
N LEU A 83 -17.88 -4.37 11.46
CA LEU A 83 -18.06 -4.27 12.90
C LEU A 83 -19.33 -4.97 13.36
N ARG A 84 -20.42 -4.88 12.60
CA ARG A 84 -21.67 -5.61 12.89
C ARG A 84 -21.49 -7.13 12.75
N LYS A 85 -20.84 -7.57 11.66
CA LYS A 85 -20.58 -8.99 11.37
C LYS A 85 -19.83 -9.72 12.48
N TYR A 86 -18.90 -9.03 13.15
CA TYR A 86 -18.07 -9.60 14.21
C TYR A 86 -18.47 -9.14 15.62
N GLU A 87 -19.67 -8.59 15.80
CA GLU A 87 -20.20 -8.16 17.11
C GLU A 87 -19.31 -7.12 17.83
N MET A 88 -18.64 -6.27 17.05
CA MET A 88 -17.75 -5.22 17.53
C MET A 88 -18.37 -3.81 17.49
N ALA A 89 -19.64 -3.69 17.07
CA ALA A 89 -20.35 -2.42 16.99
C ALA A 89 -20.43 -1.70 18.35
N ASP A 90 -20.60 -2.43 19.45
CA ASP A 90 -20.71 -1.86 20.81
C ASP A 90 -19.41 -1.98 21.63
N ALA A 91 -18.35 -2.56 21.06
CA ALA A 91 -17.07 -2.72 21.74
C ALA A 91 -16.45 -1.35 22.13
N SER A 92 -15.77 -1.25 23.27
CA SER A 92 -15.11 0.01 23.64
C SER A 92 -14.00 0.35 22.63
N PRO A 93 -13.84 1.60 22.19
CA PRO A 93 -12.83 1.94 21.16
C PRO A 93 -11.40 1.74 21.68
N GLN A 94 -10.45 1.62 20.74
CA GLN A 94 -9.01 1.67 21.01
C GLN A 94 -8.35 2.72 20.11
N MET A 95 -7.36 3.46 20.63
CA MET A 95 -6.72 4.53 19.86
C MET A 95 -5.61 4.05 18.93
N THR A 96 -5.17 2.80 19.08
CA THR A 96 -4.07 2.21 18.30
C THR A 96 -4.43 0.81 17.85
N PRO A 97 -4.03 0.39 16.63
CA PRO A 97 -4.34 -0.94 16.10
C PRO A 97 -3.61 -2.08 16.82
N MET A 98 -2.44 -1.81 17.41
CA MET A 98 -1.62 -2.78 18.14
C MET A 98 -1.23 -2.25 19.53
N SER A 99 -0.79 -3.13 20.44
CA SER A 99 -0.18 -2.72 21.71
C SER A 99 1.29 -2.36 21.47
N THR A 100 1.79 -1.33 22.14
CA THR A 100 3.20 -0.93 22.08
C THR A 100 4.10 -1.78 22.98
N SER A 101 3.51 -2.54 23.90
CA SER A 101 4.20 -3.27 24.97
C SER A 101 4.14 -4.80 24.85
N ALA A 102 3.38 -5.35 23.89
CA ALA A 102 3.20 -6.79 23.76
C ALA A 102 3.67 -7.25 22.37
N ALA A 103 4.80 -7.97 22.33
CA ALA A 103 5.20 -8.73 21.16
C ALA A 103 4.16 -9.85 20.94
N LEU A 104 3.64 -9.95 19.73
CA LEU A 104 2.73 -11.02 19.34
C LEU A 104 3.58 -12.22 18.89
N ASP A 105 3.69 -13.22 19.76
CA ASP A 105 4.50 -14.43 19.53
C ASP A 105 3.65 -15.70 19.57
N ALA A 106 4.27 -16.82 19.21
CA ALA A 106 3.64 -18.13 19.33
C ALA A 106 3.21 -18.39 20.79
N ASP A 107 1.96 -18.80 20.96
CA ASP A 107 1.31 -19.00 22.25
C ASP A 107 0.96 -20.49 22.39
N GLU A 108 1.96 -21.35 22.57
CA GLU A 108 1.78 -22.80 22.52
C GLU A 108 0.78 -23.31 23.57
N ASP A 109 0.71 -22.66 24.72
CA ASP A 109 -0.16 -22.98 25.84
C ASP A 109 -1.56 -22.33 25.77
N GLY A 110 -1.77 -21.42 24.82
CA GLY A 110 -3.01 -20.67 24.70
C GLY A 110 -4.21 -21.53 24.30
N LYS A 111 -5.41 -21.08 24.65
CA LYS A 111 -6.65 -21.74 24.21
C LYS A 111 -6.77 -21.70 22.69
N GLU A 112 -7.11 -22.85 22.11
CA GLU A 112 -7.49 -22.93 20.70
C GLU A 112 -8.73 -22.10 20.43
N VAL A 113 -8.75 -21.46 19.26
CA VAL A 113 -9.88 -20.67 18.78
C VAL A 113 -10.29 -21.24 17.42
N ASP A 114 -11.57 -21.08 17.07
CA ASP A 114 -12.07 -21.49 15.76
C ASP A 114 -11.28 -20.80 14.61
N GLN A 115 -10.57 -21.62 13.84
CA GLN A 115 -9.76 -21.20 12.71
C GLN A 115 -10.59 -20.52 11.62
N LYS A 116 -11.82 -20.96 11.40
CA LYS A 116 -12.70 -20.43 10.35
C LYS A 116 -13.08 -18.98 10.63
N VAL A 117 -13.48 -18.69 11.87
CA VAL A 117 -13.84 -17.34 12.30
C VAL A 117 -12.64 -16.42 12.22
N TYR A 118 -11.47 -16.85 12.69
CA TYR A 118 -10.25 -16.06 12.65
C TYR A 118 -9.82 -15.73 11.22
N ARG A 119 -9.76 -16.73 10.33
CA ARG A 119 -9.43 -16.53 8.91
C ARG A 119 -10.43 -15.62 8.23
N GLY A 120 -11.72 -15.73 8.58
CA GLY A 120 -12.75 -14.80 8.14
C GLY A 120 -12.46 -13.36 8.56
N MET A 121 -12.09 -13.13 9.83
CA MET A 121 -11.73 -11.80 10.34
C MET A 121 -10.54 -11.22 9.59
N ILE A 122 -9.45 -11.99 9.46
CA ILE A 122 -8.25 -11.56 8.75
C ILE A 122 -8.55 -11.24 7.28
N GLY A 123 -9.27 -12.12 6.56
CA GLY A 123 -9.63 -11.86 5.16
C GLY A 123 -10.46 -10.59 5.00
N SER A 124 -11.35 -10.31 5.95
CA SER A 124 -12.17 -9.09 5.92
C SER A 124 -11.33 -7.83 6.22
N LEU A 125 -10.35 -7.94 7.12
CA LEU A 125 -9.42 -6.85 7.43
C LEU A 125 -8.42 -6.58 6.28
N LEU A 126 -7.94 -7.63 5.61
CA LEU A 126 -7.08 -7.51 4.41
C LEU A 126 -7.80 -6.80 3.25
N TYR A 127 -9.12 -6.95 3.15
CA TYR A 127 -9.88 -6.19 2.16
C TYR A 127 -9.99 -4.69 2.54
N LEU A 128 -10.05 -4.38 3.84
CA LEU A 128 -10.11 -3.00 4.33
C LEU A 128 -8.76 -2.27 4.21
N THR A 129 -7.63 -2.99 4.21
CA THR A 129 -6.29 -2.36 4.06
C THR A 129 -6.12 -1.60 2.75
N ALA A 130 -6.96 -1.88 1.74
CA ALA A 130 -6.96 -1.13 0.48
C ALA A 130 -7.17 0.39 0.66
N THR A 131 -7.95 0.81 1.67
CA THR A 131 -8.16 2.23 2.02
C THR A 131 -7.61 2.60 3.40
N ARG A 132 -7.09 1.62 4.13
CA ARG A 132 -6.62 1.76 5.51
C ARG A 132 -5.18 1.23 5.66
N PRO A 133 -4.18 1.93 5.10
CA PRO A 133 -2.78 1.54 5.26
C PRO A 133 -2.33 1.55 6.73
N ASP A 134 -2.96 2.37 7.57
CA ASP A 134 -2.67 2.51 9.00
C ASP A 134 -2.92 1.22 9.82
N ILE A 135 -3.71 0.27 9.33
CA ILE A 135 -3.91 -1.04 9.99
C ILE A 135 -3.10 -2.18 9.34
N GLN A 136 -2.46 -1.93 8.20
CA GLN A 136 -1.88 -2.97 7.35
C GLN A 136 -0.80 -3.78 8.07
N PHE A 137 0.09 -3.11 8.79
CA PHE A 137 1.10 -3.78 9.61
C PHE A 137 0.46 -4.72 10.64
N ALA A 138 -0.56 -4.23 11.37
CA ALA A 138 -1.19 -5.00 12.42
C ALA A 138 -1.94 -6.22 11.91
N VAL A 139 -2.66 -6.05 10.80
CA VAL A 139 -3.36 -7.14 10.11
C VAL A 139 -2.36 -8.15 9.55
N GLY A 140 -1.28 -7.67 8.92
CA GLY A 140 -0.20 -8.51 8.38
C GLY A 140 0.46 -9.37 9.45
N LEU A 141 0.76 -8.80 10.63
CA LEU A 141 1.33 -9.54 11.74
C LEU A 141 0.37 -10.64 12.23
N CYS A 142 -0.91 -10.31 12.43
CA CYS A 142 -1.92 -11.27 12.87
C CYS A 142 -2.12 -12.40 11.85
N ALA A 143 -2.07 -12.10 10.54
CA ALA A 143 -2.25 -13.09 9.49
C ALA A 143 -1.21 -14.24 9.54
N ARG A 144 -0.07 -14.04 10.20
CA ARG A 144 1.00 -15.05 10.32
C ARG A 144 0.63 -16.24 11.17
N PHE A 145 -0.30 -16.07 12.10
CA PHE A 145 -0.68 -17.11 13.05
C PHE A 145 -1.85 -17.96 12.57
N GLN A 146 -2.28 -17.85 11.30
CA GLN A 146 -3.43 -18.57 10.75
C GLN A 146 -3.35 -20.12 10.80
N ALA A 147 -2.14 -20.67 10.91
CA ALA A 147 -1.90 -22.11 11.01
C ALA A 147 -1.98 -22.62 12.46
N SER A 148 -1.53 -21.83 13.43
CA SER A 148 -1.50 -22.16 14.85
C SER A 148 -1.94 -20.95 15.67
N LEU A 149 -3.25 -20.67 15.63
CA LEU A 149 -3.84 -19.50 16.29
C LEU A 149 -4.34 -19.83 17.69
N ARG A 150 -4.38 -18.79 18.52
CA ARG A 150 -4.61 -18.88 19.97
C ARG A 150 -5.42 -17.66 20.43
N GLU A 151 -5.90 -17.69 21.66
CA GLU A 151 -6.73 -16.63 22.22
C GLU A 151 -6.04 -15.26 22.26
N SER A 152 -4.73 -15.23 22.49
CA SER A 152 -3.88 -14.04 22.37
C SER A 152 -3.99 -13.39 20.99
N HIS A 153 -3.85 -14.18 19.92
CA HIS A 153 -3.99 -13.74 18.53
C HIS A 153 -5.39 -13.21 18.21
N ARG A 154 -6.44 -13.87 18.72
CA ARG A 154 -7.83 -13.40 18.56
C ARG A 154 -8.02 -12.04 19.25
N THR A 155 -7.42 -11.86 20.41
CA THR A 155 -7.49 -10.61 21.18
C THR A 155 -6.81 -9.47 20.42
N ALA A 156 -5.68 -9.73 19.76
CA ALA A 156 -5.02 -8.76 18.89
C ALA A 156 -5.91 -8.34 17.70
N VAL A 157 -6.56 -9.30 17.02
CA VAL A 157 -7.49 -8.98 15.92
C VAL A 157 -8.70 -8.16 16.42
N LYS A 158 -9.25 -8.50 17.59
CA LYS A 158 -10.32 -7.71 18.22
C LYS A 158 -9.86 -6.29 18.56
N ARG A 159 -8.59 -6.09 18.96
CA ARG A 159 -8.03 -4.74 19.17
C ARG A 159 -8.05 -3.91 17.87
N ILE A 160 -7.66 -4.51 16.74
CA ILE A 160 -7.73 -3.85 15.42
C ILE A 160 -9.17 -3.43 15.10
N LEU A 161 -10.16 -4.30 15.33
CA LEU A 161 -11.58 -3.95 15.14
C LEU A 161 -12.03 -2.81 16.06
N ARG A 162 -11.57 -2.76 17.32
CA ARG A 162 -11.84 -1.64 18.25
C ARG A 162 -11.21 -0.33 17.79
N TYR A 163 -10.05 -0.40 17.11
CA TYR A 163 -9.40 0.76 16.51
C TYR A 163 -10.14 1.28 15.28
N ILE A 164 -10.58 0.37 14.41
CA ILE A 164 -11.39 0.73 13.23
C ILE A 164 -12.73 1.35 13.67
N LYS A 165 -13.34 0.85 14.77
CA LYS A 165 -14.52 1.50 15.37
C LYS A 165 -14.26 2.94 15.81
N PHE A 166 -13.06 3.23 16.33
CA PHE A 166 -12.67 4.60 16.69
C PHE A 166 -12.50 5.49 15.45
N THR A 167 -12.24 4.90 14.28
CA THR A 167 -11.87 5.59 13.03
C THR A 167 -12.68 5.09 11.82
N PRO A 168 -14.03 5.11 11.86
CA PRO A 168 -14.85 4.44 10.86
C PRO A 168 -14.83 5.14 9.49
N GLU A 169 -14.53 6.45 9.48
CA GLU A 169 -14.54 7.31 8.29
C GLU A 169 -13.16 7.54 7.67
N PHE A 170 -12.13 6.86 8.14
CA PHE A 170 -10.79 7.01 7.58
C PHE A 170 -10.73 6.42 6.16
N GLY A 171 -9.94 7.06 5.31
CA GLY A 171 -9.69 6.66 3.94
C GLY A 171 -8.45 7.34 3.38
N LEU A 172 -8.26 7.24 2.07
CA LEU A 172 -7.15 7.82 1.34
C LEU A 172 -7.57 9.14 0.68
N TRP A 173 -6.80 10.20 0.90
CA TRP A 173 -6.97 11.48 0.22
C TRP A 173 -5.91 11.66 -0.87
N TYR A 174 -6.36 11.87 -2.09
CA TYR A 174 -5.53 12.13 -3.26
C TYR A 174 -5.67 13.60 -3.63
N SER A 175 -4.74 14.44 -3.20
CA SER A 175 -4.78 15.89 -3.46
C SER A 175 -4.58 16.20 -4.95
N ALA A 176 -5.35 17.15 -5.48
CA ALA A 176 -5.20 17.67 -6.84
C ALA A 176 -3.87 18.41 -7.06
N ASP A 177 -3.30 18.98 -5.98
CA ASP A 177 -2.03 19.71 -6.01
C ASP A 177 -0.81 18.79 -5.81
N SER A 178 -1.02 17.49 -5.63
CA SER A 178 0.07 16.54 -5.40
C SER A 178 0.90 16.33 -6.67
N SER A 179 2.21 16.52 -6.56
CA SER A 179 3.12 16.08 -7.60
C SER A 179 3.27 14.56 -7.54
N LEU A 180 3.09 13.86 -8.67
CA LEU A 180 3.28 12.41 -8.74
C LEU A 180 4.78 12.09 -8.73
N SER A 181 5.39 12.16 -7.55
CA SER A 181 6.80 11.88 -7.30
C SER A 181 6.96 10.46 -6.79
N PHE A 182 7.80 9.67 -7.45
CA PHE A 182 8.00 8.27 -7.09
C PHE A 182 9.19 8.14 -6.14
N LEU A 183 8.96 7.64 -4.93
CA LEU A 183 9.97 7.45 -3.90
C LEU A 183 9.74 6.08 -3.27
N GLY A 184 10.79 5.27 -3.09
CA GLY A 184 10.74 4.03 -2.33
C GLY A 184 11.44 4.18 -0.99
N PHE A 185 10.90 3.59 0.08
CA PHE A 185 11.50 3.57 1.41
C PHE A 185 11.78 2.15 1.83
N SER A 186 13.04 1.79 2.11
CA SER A 186 13.45 0.48 2.64
C SER A 186 13.62 0.57 4.14
N ASP A 187 13.06 -0.37 4.88
CA ASP A 187 13.40 -0.59 6.29
C ASP A 187 13.20 -2.08 6.63
N SER A 188 14.05 -2.62 7.51
CA SER A 188 14.02 -4.02 7.95
C SER A 188 14.40 -4.16 9.43
N ASP A 189 13.54 -4.86 10.19
CA ASP A 189 13.84 -5.19 11.58
C ASP A 189 14.68 -6.47 11.69
N HIS A 190 15.89 -6.36 12.26
CA HIS A 190 16.85 -7.47 12.42
C HIS A 190 16.46 -8.48 13.51
N ALA A 191 15.71 -8.05 14.53
CA ALA A 191 15.40 -8.87 15.72
C ALA A 191 14.05 -9.61 15.64
N GLY A 192 13.36 -9.50 14.51
CA GLY A 192 12.06 -10.11 14.29
C GLY A 192 11.94 -10.76 12.91
N PRO A 193 10.80 -11.40 12.63
CA PRO A 193 10.48 -11.89 11.29
C PRO A 193 10.48 -10.70 10.35
N GLN A 194 11.49 -10.70 9.48
CA GLN A 194 11.93 -9.55 8.72
C GLN A 194 10.82 -9.04 7.79
N VAL A 195 10.20 -7.92 8.18
CA VAL A 195 9.16 -7.21 7.44
C VAL A 195 9.82 -6.06 6.70
N TYR A 196 9.51 -5.91 5.41
CA TYR A 196 9.88 -4.72 4.66
C TYR A 196 8.71 -3.79 4.49
N PHE A 197 8.97 -2.51 4.74
CA PHE A 197 8.04 -1.42 4.49
C PHE A 197 8.40 -0.76 3.17
N TRP A 198 7.41 -0.38 2.36
CA TRP A 198 7.58 0.54 1.24
C TRP A 198 6.37 1.46 1.14
N TYR A 199 6.63 2.75 1.06
CA TYR A 199 5.63 3.78 0.81
C TYR A 199 5.78 4.30 -0.61
N LEU A 200 4.69 4.32 -1.37
CA LEU A 200 4.62 5.09 -2.60
C LEU A 200 3.62 6.23 -2.41
N SER A 201 4.11 7.47 -2.52
CA SER A 201 3.43 8.75 -2.30
C SER A 201 1.99 8.86 -2.79
N VAL A 202 1.62 8.11 -3.82
CA VAL A 202 0.27 8.12 -4.41
C VAL A 202 -0.41 6.75 -4.37
N PHE A 203 0.29 5.62 -4.23
CA PHE A 203 -0.34 4.29 -4.44
C PHE A 203 -0.45 3.43 -3.18
N GLY A 204 -0.07 3.98 -2.02
CA GLY A 204 -0.29 3.35 -0.73
C GLY A 204 0.92 2.63 -0.15
N TYR A 205 0.65 1.94 0.96
CA TYR A 205 1.63 1.24 1.79
C TYR A 205 1.66 -0.25 1.41
N PHE A 206 2.85 -0.83 1.35
CA PHE A 206 2.99 -2.27 1.20
C PHE A 206 3.99 -2.82 2.21
N SER A 207 3.58 -3.90 2.90
CA SER A 207 4.39 -4.62 3.88
C SER A 207 4.43 -6.09 3.50
N SER A 208 5.61 -6.62 3.24
CA SER A 208 5.82 -8.05 2.91
C SER A 208 7.01 -8.62 3.67
N LEU A 209 6.87 -9.87 4.14
CA LEU A 209 7.96 -10.62 4.80
C LEU A 209 9.00 -11.11 3.78
N LEU A 210 10.27 -11.25 4.17
CA LEU A 210 11.15 -12.14 3.41
C LEU A 210 10.68 -13.59 3.55
N SER A 211 10.84 -14.33 2.46
CA SER A 211 10.81 -15.79 2.45
C SER A 211 12.11 -16.44 2.97
N SER A 212 13.16 -15.66 3.24
CA SER A 212 14.51 -16.13 3.58
C SER A 212 15.00 -15.50 4.87
N VAL A 213 15.59 -16.29 5.77
CA VAL A 213 16.22 -15.78 7.00
C VAL A 213 17.53 -15.09 6.61
N ALA A 214 17.57 -13.76 6.64
CA ALA A 214 18.84 -13.05 6.44
C ALA A 214 19.78 -13.31 7.62
N THR A 215 21.04 -13.59 7.30
CA THR A 215 22.12 -13.89 8.25
C THR A 215 22.81 -12.65 8.78
N SER A 216 22.54 -11.47 8.18
CA SER A 216 23.08 -10.18 8.62
C SER A 216 22.09 -9.03 8.36
N ILE A 217 22.24 -7.92 9.09
CA ILE A 217 21.49 -6.67 8.85
C ILE A 217 21.68 -6.19 7.40
N CYS A 218 22.91 -6.29 6.88
CA CYS A 218 23.22 -5.89 5.51
C CYS A 218 22.45 -6.72 4.48
N GLU A 219 22.33 -8.03 4.70
CA GLU A 219 21.58 -8.92 3.82
C GLU A 219 20.07 -8.65 3.91
N ALA A 220 19.55 -8.42 5.13
CA ALA A 220 18.14 -8.07 5.33
C ALA A 220 17.78 -6.79 4.57
N GLU A 221 18.52 -5.70 4.77
CA GLU A 221 18.31 -4.43 4.06
C GLU A 221 18.50 -4.54 2.54
N TYR A 222 19.44 -5.37 2.10
CA TYR A 222 19.66 -5.55 0.67
C TYR A 222 18.48 -6.26 0.00
N VAL A 223 17.99 -7.34 0.62
CA VAL A 223 16.83 -8.08 0.10
C VAL A 223 15.56 -7.23 0.19
N ALA A 224 15.53 -6.27 1.12
CA ALA A 224 14.50 -5.25 1.20
C ALA A 224 14.51 -4.45 -0.08
N ALA A 225 15.62 -3.76 -0.33
CA ALA A 225 15.79 -2.88 -1.48
C ALA A 225 15.52 -3.62 -2.80
N ALA A 226 15.90 -4.89 -2.92
CA ALA A 226 15.59 -5.72 -4.08
C ALA A 226 14.07 -5.99 -4.24
N SER A 227 13.36 -6.26 -3.14
CA SER A 227 11.90 -6.44 -3.15
C SER A 227 11.18 -5.15 -3.53
N CYS A 228 11.64 -4.00 -3.01
CA CYS A 228 11.16 -2.70 -3.45
C CYS A 228 11.36 -2.48 -4.92
N CYS A 229 12.60 -2.64 -5.40
CA CYS A 229 12.94 -2.43 -6.78
C CYS A 229 12.00 -3.23 -7.69
N SER A 230 11.63 -4.46 -7.30
CA SER A 230 10.65 -5.27 -8.04
C SER A 230 9.27 -4.60 -8.12
N GLN A 231 8.76 -4.08 -6.99
CA GLN A 231 7.49 -3.35 -6.96
C GLN A 231 7.55 -2.05 -7.75
N ILE A 232 8.64 -1.28 -7.62
CA ILE A 232 8.87 -0.05 -8.39
C ILE A 232 8.85 -0.36 -9.89
N LEU A 233 9.53 -1.41 -10.33
CA LEU A 233 9.53 -1.81 -11.75
C LEU A 233 8.13 -2.18 -12.25
N TRP A 234 7.35 -2.90 -11.45
CA TRP A 234 5.97 -3.25 -11.81
C TRP A 234 5.11 -1.99 -11.95
N MET A 235 5.19 -1.08 -10.98
CA MET A 235 4.46 0.20 -11.00
C MET A 235 4.91 1.10 -12.17
N LEU A 236 6.21 1.17 -12.46
CA LEU A 236 6.76 1.87 -13.63
C LEU A 236 6.20 1.32 -14.94
N ALA A 237 6.06 0.00 -15.05
CA ALA A 237 5.49 -0.64 -16.22
C ALA A 237 4.01 -0.26 -16.38
N THR A 238 3.24 -0.25 -15.29
CA THR A 238 1.85 0.20 -15.26
C THR A 238 1.72 1.69 -15.61
N LEU A 239 2.55 2.56 -15.01
CA LEU A 239 2.56 4.00 -15.29
C LEU A 239 2.89 4.32 -16.75
N ARG A 240 3.72 3.49 -17.39
CA ARG A 240 4.00 3.60 -18.83
C ARG A 240 2.75 3.39 -19.68
N ASP A 241 1.83 2.53 -19.26
CA ASP A 241 0.55 2.34 -19.97
C ASP A 241 -0.36 3.57 -19.85
N TYR A 242 -0.24 4.33 -18.75
CA TYR A 242 -0.84 5.66 -18.60
C TYR A 242 -0.10 6.77 -19.38
N GLY A 243 0.99 6.43 -20.09
CA GLY A 243 1.81 7.37 -20.84
C GLY A 243 2.72 8.23 -19.98
N LEU A 244 2.96 7.83 -18.72
CA LEU A 244 3.87 8.49 -17.80
C LEU A 244 5.24 7.80 -17.83
N THR A 245 6.29 8.60 -17.93
CA THR A 245 7.67 8.11 -17.93
C THR A 245 8.45 8.80 -16.83
N TYR A 246 9.10 7.98 -15.99
CA TYR A 246 9.97 8.44 -14.92
C TYR A 246 11.42 8.19 -15.28
N GLY A 247 12.29 9.07 -14.80
CA GLY A 247 13.74 8.84 -14.84
C GLY A 247 14.16 7.90 -13.72
N ARG A 248 15.32 8.19 -13.13
CA ARG A 248 15.88 7.40 -12.05
C ARG A 248 15.07 7.58 -10.76
N ILE A 249 14.55 6.48 -10.20
CA ILE A 249 13.73 6.51 -9.00
C ILE A 249 14.59 6.29 -7.74
N PRO A 250 14.57 7.20 -6.76
CA PRO A 250 15.28 7.00 -5.49
C PRO A 250 14.62 5.93 -4.61
N ILE A 251 15.43 4.99 -4.14
CA ILE A 251 15.15 4.06 -3.04
C ILE A 251 15.96 4.51 -1.83
N LEU A 252 15.27 4.91 -0.78
CA LEU A 252 15.86 5.33 0.49
C LEU A 252 16.20 4.10 1.33
N CYS A 253 17.44 3.98 1.78
CA CYS A 253 17.93 2.89 2.63
C CYS A 253 18.87 3.47 3.70
N ASP A 254 18.85 2.92 4.91
CA ASP A 254 19.67 3.38 6.03
C ASP A 254 21.01 2.63 6.13
N CYS A 255 21.07 1.39 5.64
CA CYS A 255 22.25 0.56 5.72
C CYS A 255 23.30 0.91 4.67
N SER A 256 24.35 1.61 5.12
CA SER A 256 25.47 2.03 4.27
C SER A 256 26.21 0.86 3.62
N SER A 257 26.24 -0.29 4.29
CA SER A 257 26.82 -1.54 3.76
C SER A 257 26.01 -2.06 2.58
N ALA A 258 24.67 -2.11 2.69
CA ALA A 258 23.79 -2.55 1.60
C ALA A 258 23.91 -1.63 0.39
N ILE A 259 23.96 -0.31 0.62
CA ILE A 259 24.19 0.70 -0.43
C ILE A 259 25.53 0.46 -1.12
N SER A 260 26.60 0.22 -0.35
CA SER A 260 27.94 -0.02 -0.89
C SER A 260 28.00 -1.29 -1.74
N VAL A 261 27.32 -2.36 -1.33
CA VAL A 261 27.21 -3.62 -2.09
C VAL A 261 26.43 -3.42 -3.40
N ALA A 262 25.38 -2.60 -3.37
CA ALA A 262 24.59 -2.31 -4.56
C ALA A 262 25.36 -1.44 -5.58
N LYS A 263 26.18 -0.48 -5.11
CA LYS A 263 26.92 0.45 -5.97
C LYS A 263 28.28 -0.06 -6.45
N ASN A 264 28.96 -0.95 -5.71
CA ASN A 264 30.33 -1.37 -6.04
C ASN A 264 30.39 -2.79 -6.65
N PRO A 265 30.99 -2.97 -7.85
CA PRO A 265 31.13 -4.29 -8.48
C PRO A 265 32.26 -5.16 -7.90
N VAL A 266 33.19 -4.59 -7.12
CA VAL A 266 34.48 -5.22 -6.73
C VAL A 266 34.38 -6.11 -5.47
N LEU A 267 33.32 -6.02 -4.66
CA LEU A 267 33.19 -6.72 -3.37
C LEU A 267 32.93 -8.25 -3.46
N HIS A 268 33.10 -8.86 -4.64
CA HIS A 268 32.61 -10.20 -4.96
C HIS A 268 33.56 -11.38 -4.74
N SER A 269 34.83 -11.17 -4.40
CA SER A 269 35.77 -12.31 -4.27
C SER A 269 35.43 -13.27 -3.11
N TRP A 270 34.57 -12.86 -2.17
CA TRP A 270 34.23 -13.63 -0.96
C TRP A 270 32.78 -14.15 -0.89
N THR A 271 31.94 -13.89 -1.89
CA THR A 271 30.50 -14.24 -1.86
C THR A 271 30.07 -14.97 -3.13
N LYS A 272 30.69 -16.13 -3.39
CA LYS A 272 30.52 -16.93 -4.63
C LYS A 272 29.18 -17.66 -4.77
N HIS A 273 28.27 -17.59 -3.78
CA HIS A 273 26.97 -18.27 -3.80
C HIS A 273 25.75 -17.33 -3.81
N ILE A 274 25.93 -16.03 -4.08
CA ILE A 274 24.92 -15.03 -3.80
C ILE A 274 23.98 -14.73 -5.00
N ASP A 275 22.90 -15.51 -5.03
CA ASP A 275 21.47 -15.17 -5.17
C ASP A 275 21.03 -14.13 -6.26
N VAL A 276 20.05 -14.53 -7.10
CA VAL A 276 19.46 -13.76 -8.21
C VAL A 276 19.06 -12.33 -7.81
N ARG A 277 18.69 -12.14 -6.54
CA ARG A 277 18.29 -10.84 -5.96
C ARG A 277 19.42 -9.81 -5.90
N TYR A 278 20.67 -10.25 -5.72
CA TYR A 278 21.84 -9.36 -5.67
C TYR A 278 22.21 -8.82 -7.04
N HIS A 279 22.16 -9.66 -8.07
CA HIS A 279 22.30 -9.18 -9.44
C HIS A 279 21.12 -8.30 -9.85
N PHE A 280 19.91 -8.61 -9.38
CA PHE A 280 18.71 -7.85 -9.73
C PHE A 280 18.79 -6.37 -9.31
N LEU A 281 19.07 -6.08 -8.03
CA LEU A 281 19.09 -4.70 -7.56
C LEU A 281 20.23 -3.90 -8.22
N ARG A 282 21.42 -4.49 -8.32
CA ARG A 282 22.56 -3.86 -9.00
C ARG A 282 22.30 -3.58 -10.47
N ASN A 283 21.79 -4.56 -11.22
CA ASN A 283 21.52 -4.39 -12.65
C ASN A 283 20.54 -3.24 -12.90
N ASN A 284 19.55 -3.03 -12.02
CA ASN A 284 18.61 -1.92 -12.12
C ASN A 284 19.21 -0.57 -11.70
N TYR A 285 20.17 -0.59 -10.77
CA TYR A 285 20.97 0.59 -10.44
C TYR A 285 21.88 1.02 -11.61
N GLU A 286 22.60 0.08 -12.23
CA GLU A 286 23.50 0.32 -13.36
C GLU A 286 22.76 0.76 -14.63
N LYS A 287 21.56 0.20 -14.88
CA LYS A 287 20.66 0.64 -15.97
C LYS A 287 20.11 2.06 -15.77
N GLY A 288 20.30 2.66 -14.59
CA GLY A 288 19.78 3.98 -14.27
C GLY A 288 18.27 4.01 -13.98
N THR A 289 17.63 2.85 -13.79
CA THR A 289 16.20 2.78 -13.45
C THR A 289 15.94 3.24 -12.01
N ILE A 290 16.85 2.87 -11.10
CA ILE A 290 16.76 3.24 -9.68
C ILE A 290 18.05 3.90 -9.20
N ASP A 291 17.94 4.74 -8.18
CA ASP A 291 19.05 5.19 -7.34
C ASP A 291 18.88 4.66 -5.93
N ILE A 292 19.98 4.46 -5.21
CA ILE A 292 19.93 4.05 -3.82
C ILE A 292 20.57 5.16 -2.99
N VAL A 293 19.75 5.81 -2.18
CA VAL A 293 20.11 7.03 -1.45
C VAL A 293 20.12 6.72 0.04
N LYS A 294 21.20 7.15 0.71
CA LYS A 294 21.31 7.01 2.16
C LYS A 294 20.37 8.00 2.83
N VAL A 295 19.60 7.51 3.79
CA VAL A 295 18.79 8.33 4.69
C VAL A 295 19.09 7.92 6.13
N ALA A 296 19.06 8.86 7.07
CA ALA A 296 19.18 8.51 8.49
C ALA A 296 17.90 7.81 8.95
N SER A 297 17.97 6.83 9.86
CA SER A 297 16.79 6.14 10.41
C SER A 297 15.85 7.08 11.21
N GLU A 298 16.28 8.31 11.46
CA GLU A 298 15.46 9.40 12.02
C GLU A 298 14.69 10.18 10.94
N ASN A 299 15.14 10.13 9.70
CA ASN A 299 14.56 10.79 8.53
C ASN A 299 13.89 9.79 7.55
N GLN A 300 13.97 8.48 7.83
CA GLN A 300 13.09 7.45 7.26
C GLN A 300 11.65 7.55 7.78
N VAL A 301 11.35 8.55 8.60
CA VAL A 301 9.98 8.92 8.90
C VAL A 301 9.38 9.41 7.58
N VAL A 302 8.74 8.48 6.88
CA VAL A 302 7.88 8.74 5.73
C VAL A 302 7.10 10.02 6.00
N GLY A 303 7.10 10.91 5.00
CA GLY A 303 6.40 12.19 5.03
C GLY A 303 5.06 12.06 5.74
N GLU A 304 4.84 12.94 6.71
CA GLU A 304 3.64 13.00 7.54
C GLU A 304 3.20 11.62 8.12
N GLY A 305 3.98 11.13 9.08
CA GLY A 305 3.41 10.49 10.27
C GLY A 305 3.22 8.98 10.27
N VAL A 306 4.02 8.21 9.52
CA VAL A 306 3.80 6.75 9.42
C VAL A 306 4.76 5.91 10.27
N ASP A 307 6.07 6.12 10.28
CA ASP A 307 6.97 5.02 10.71
C ASP A 307 7.64 5.08 12.10
N LYS A 308 7.25 5.98 13.01
CA LYS A 308 7.51 5.81 14.47
C LYS A 308 6.28 6.03 15.34
N ALA A 309 5.22 6.57 14.74
CA ALA A 309 3.95 6.89 15.36
C ALA A 309 3.14 5.65 15.75
N LEU A 310 3.20 4.59 14.94
CA LEU A 310 2.45 3.34 15.18
C LEU A 310 2.95 2.59 16.42
N ILE A 311 4.20 2.80 16.84
CA ILE A 311 4.79 2.23 18.07
C ILE A 311 4.78 3.24 19.24
N LYS A 312 4.62 4.56 19.00
CA LYS A 312 4.67 5.61 20.05
C LYS A 312 3.45 6.54 20.17
N GLY A 313 2.33 6.22 19.51
CA GLY A 313 1.03 6.89 19.75
C GLY A 313 0.89 8.32 19.20
N LYS A 314 1.65 8.73 18.19
CA LYS A 314 1.53 10.07 17.55
C LYS A 314 1.09 9.98 16.09
N ILE A 315 -0.19 9.67 15.86
CA ILE A 315 -0.77 9.59 14.52
C ILE A 315 -1.30 10.99 14.15
N GLU A 316 -0.70 11.72 13.21
CA GLU A 316 -1.29 12.99 12.72
C GLU A 316 -1.32 13.14 11.20
N GLY A 317 -0.47 12.44 10.43
CA GLY A 317 -0.31 12.72 8.99
C GLY A 317 -1.07 11.84 7.99
N LEU A 318 -1.66 10.72 8.40
CA LEU A 318 -2.53 9.88 7.53
C LEU A 318 -4.01 9.92 7.94
N LYS A 319 -4.39 10.86 8.81
CA LYS A 319 -5.75 10.99 9.36
C LYS A 319 -6.59 11.94 8.51
N CYS A 320 -6.97 11.52 7.31
CA CYS A 320 -7.99 12.27 6.58
C CYS A 320 -9.37 11.78 7.02
N THR A 321 -10.01 12.57 7.87
CA THR A 321 -11.44 12.48 8.15
C THR A 321 -12.19 13.46 7.25
N GLU A 322 -13.44 13.15 6.94
CA GLU A 322 -14.32 14.04 6.15
C GLU A 322 -14.35 15.49 6.70
N SER A 323 -14.19 15.66 8.02
CA SER A 323 -14.20 16.97 8.69
C SER A 323 -12.82 17.67 8.77
N SER A 324 -11.71 17.00 8.49
CA SER A 324 -10.36 17.60 8.51
C SER A 324 -9.89 18.11 7.15
N LEU A 325 -10.76 18.06 6.13
CA LEU A 325 -10.48 18.53 4.76
C LEU A 325 -10.21 20.04 4.66
N SER A 326 -10.61 20.85 5.65
CA SER A 326 -10.32 22.29 5.70
C SER A 326 -9.05 22.65 6.48
N SER A 327 -8.45 21.70 7.21
CA SER A 327 -7.30 21.94 8.10
C SER A 327 -6.01 21.23 7.65
N CYS A 328 -6.03 20.55 6.49
CA CYS A 328 -4.85 19.91 5.88
C CYS A 328 -4.22 20.77 4.78
N LEU A 329 -4.38 22.10 4.86
CA LEU A 329 -3.71 23.09 4.01
C LEU A 329 -2.49 23.67 4.73
#